data_AF-A0A938Z5F3-F1
#
_entry.id   AF-A0A938Z5F3-F1
#
_cell.length_a   1.000
_cell.length_b   1.000
_cell.length_c   1.000
_cell.angle_alpha   90.00
_cell.angle_beta   90.00
_cell.angle_gamma   90.00
#
_symmetry.space_group_name_H-M   'P 1'
#
loop_
_entity.id
_entity.type
_entity.pdbx_description
1 polymer ?
#
loop_
_entity_poly.entity_id
_entity_poly.type
_entity_poly.pdbx_seq_one_letter_code
_entity_poly.pdbx_strand_id
1 'polypeptide(L)'
;MGKRIVAIMGSMDNDVDMVSYVRKLMREKNLTLTDVAKMSGVTRQAIFDSLTRENTNYYAVKRVLRAVGLDIEVIRKDGKEVEFDQNALQKALDQEQPRLGKLKNILASVGYELAIMEKDEQN
;
A
#
# COMPACT_ATOMS: atom_id res chain seq x y z
N MET A 1 18.01 -4.29 9.20
CA MET A 1 17.26 -4.71 7.99
C MET A 1 16.80 -3.45 7.28
N GLY A 2 17.27 -3.23 6.05
CA GLY A 2 16.87 -2.07 5.25
C GLY A 2 15.45 -2.22 4.71
N LYS A 3 14.80 -1.10 4.39
CA LYS A 3 13.57 -1.08 3.59
C LYS A 3 13.87 -0.31 2.32
N ARG A 4 13.43 -0.83 1.18
CA ARG A 4 13.61 -0.18 -0.13
C ARG A 4 12.26 0.29 -0.67
N ILE A 5 12.23 1.53 -1.17
CA ILE A 5 11.09 2.03 -1.95
C ILE A 5 11.07 1.28 -3.29
N VAL A 6 9.98 0.58 -3.59
CA VAL A 6 9.78 -0.16 -4.85
C VAL A 6 8.75 0.49 -5.77
N ALA A 7 7.91 1.37 -5.24
CA ALA A 7 7.00 2.20 -6.02
C ALA A 7 6.53 3.42 -5.21
N ILE A 8 6.20 4.51 -5.91
CA ILE A 8 5.55 5.70 -5.34
C ILE A 8 4.11 5.72 -5.83
N MET A 9 3.15 5.84 -4.92
CA MET A 9 1.73 5.85 -5.26
C MET A 9 1.23 7.22 -5.72
N GLY A 10 2.00 8.30 -5.48
CA GLY A 10 1.69 9.66 -5.92
C GLY A 10 1.71 9.86 -7.44
N SER A 11 2.46 9.04 -8.18
CA SER A 11 2.54 9.04 -9.65
C SER A 11 1.62 8.01 -10.33
N MET A 12 0.88 7.23 -9.55
CA MET A 12 -0.12 6.28 -10.02
C MET A 12 -1.47 7.01 -10.09
N ASP A 13 -1.90 7.39 -11.29
CA ASP A 13 -3.01 8.32 -11.48
C ASP A 13 -4.39 7.68 -11.23
N ASN A 14 -4.51 6.36 -11.01
CA ASN A 14 -5.80 5.75 -10.64
C ASN A 14 -5.66 4.46 -9.80
N ASP A 15 -6.76 4.05 -9.16
CA ASP A 15 -6.91 2.74 -8.51
C ASP A 15 -6.47 1.57 -9.43
N VAL A 16 -6.63 1.75 -10.75
CA VAL A 16 -6.19 0.84 -11.84
C VAL A 16 -4.68 0.54 -11.82
N ASP A 17 -3.85 1.52 -11.47
CA ASP A 17 -2.39 1.35 -11.44
C ASP A 17 -1.95 0.51 -10.25
N MET A 18 -2.63 0.65 -9.11
CA MET A 18 -2.39 -0.18 -7.93
C MET A 18 -2.81 -1.64 -8.15
N VAL A 19 -3.94 -1.87 -8.82
CA VAL A 19 -4.32 -3.23 -9.24
C VAL A 19 -3.29 -3.84 -10.17
N SER A 20 -2.86 -3.06 -11.15
CA SER A 20 -1.89 -3.51 -12.15
C SER A 20 -0.55 -3.84 -11.48
N TYR A 21 -0.14 -3.03 -10.52
CA TYR A 21 1.05 -3.25 -9.70
C TYR A 21 0.93 -4.51 -8.84
N VAL A 22 -0.15 -4.68 -8.07
CA VAL A 22 -0.37 -5.89 -7.26
C VAL A 22 -0.44 -7.14 -8.14
N ARG A 23 -1.13 -7.09 -9.29
CA ARG A 23 -1.18 -8.20 -10.25
C ARG A 23 0.18 -8.51 -10.86
N LYS A 24 1.01 -7.50 -11.14
CA LYS A 24 2.39 -7.67 -11.59
C LYS A 24 3.21 -8.40 -10.53
N LEU A 25 3.16 -7.94 -9.28
CA LEU A 25 3.86 -8.57 -8.15
C LEU A 25 3.42 -10.01 -7.91
N MET A 26 2.11 -10.27 -7.97
CA MET A 26 1.58 -11.63 -7.85
C MET A 26 2.15 -12.55 -8.93
N ARG A 27 2.27 -12.06 -10.18
CA ARG A 27 2.91 -12.81 -11.27
C ARG A 27 4.40 -13.04 -11.02
N GLU A 28 5.12 -12.02 -10.57
CA GLU A 28 6.55 -12.12 -10.23
C GLU A 28 6.82 -13.13 -9.11
N LYS A 29 5.93 -13.19 -8.11
CA LYS A 29 6.03 -14.13 -6.97
C LYS A 29 5.29 -15.47 -7.21
N ASN A 30 4.77 -15.71 -8.41
CA ASN A 30 3.97 -16.88 -8.78
C ASN A 30 2.78 -17.16 -7.81
N LEU A 31 2.12 -16.11 -7.35
CA LEU A 31 0.98 -16.15 -6.42
C LEU A 31 -0.35 -15.99 -7.17
N THR A 32 -1.34 -16.77 -6.77
CA THR A 32 -2.73 -16.60 -7.22
C THR A 32 -3.52 -15.71 -6.26
N LEU A 33 -4.71 -15.23 -6.68
CA LEU A 33 -5.61 -14.51 -5.77
C LEU A 33 -6.02 -15.36 -4.56
N THR A 34 -6.08 -16.68 -4.74
CA THR A 34 -6.37 -17.62 -3.66
C THR A 34 -5.23 -17.69 -2.65
N ASP A 35 -3.98 -17.62 -3.10
CA ASP A 35 -2.81 -17.63 -2.21
C ASP A 35 -2.77 -16.34 -1.39
N VAL A 36 -2.96 -15.19 -2.04
CA VAL A 36 -3.04 -13.89 -1.36
C VAL A 36 -4.19 -13.85 -0.35
N ALA A 37 -5.36 -14.41 -0.69
CA ALA A 37 -6.49 -14.53 0.23
C ALA A 37 -6.13 -15.37 1.48
N LYS A 38 -5.47 -16.53 1.29
CA LYS A 38 -4.99 -17.37 2.40
C LYS A 38 -3.97 -16.63 3.27
N MET A 39 -2.99 -15.96 2.66
CA MET A 39 -1.91 -15.24 3.36
C MET A 39 -2.43 -14.01 4.12
N SER A 40 -3.47 -13.36 3.61
CA SER A 40 -4.08 -12.15 4.21
C SER A 40 -5.20 -12.45 5.20
N GLY A 41 -5.67 -13.70 5.28
CA GLY A 41 -6.81 -14.10 6.12
C GLY A 41 -8.15 -13.51 5.69
N VAL A 42 -8.30 -13.07 4.44
CA VAL A 42 -9.58 -12.55 3.90
C VAL A 42 -10.06 -13.38 2.72
N THR A 43 -11.32 -13.18 2.33
CA THR A 43 -11.89 -13.89 1.19
C THR A 43 -11.27 -13.41 -0.12
N ARG A 44 -11.21 -14.31 -1.11
CA ARG A 44 -10.80 -13.97 -2.48
C ARG A 44 -11.61 -12.80 -3.06
N GLN A 45 -12.91 -12.74 -2.77
CA GLN A 45 -13.76 -11.63 -3.21
C GLN A 45 -13.35 -10.31 -2.55
N ALA A 46 -13.03 -10.31 -1.25
CA ALA A 46 -12.55 -9.11 -0.57
C ALA A 46 -11.23 -8.60 -1.16
N ILE A 47 -10.31 -9.51 -1.54
CA ILE A 47 -9.09 -9.13 -2.27
C ILE A 47 -9.45 -8.52 -3.62
N PHE A 48 -10.30 -9.20 -4.39
CA PHE A 48 -10.72 -8.72 -5.70
C PHE A 48 -11.36 -7.32 -5.61
N ASP A 49 -12.27 -7.12 -4.66
CA ASP A 49 -12.94 -5.85 -4.42
C ASP A 49 -11.97 -4.74 -3.99
N SER A 50 -10.97 -5.07 -3.16
CA SER A 50 -9.93 -4.13 -2.75
C SER A 50 -8.99 -3.73 -3.89
N LEU A 51 -8.97 -4.52 -4.95
CA LEU A 51 -8.23 -4.19 -6.14
C LEU A 51 -9.15 -3.41 -7.09
N THR A 52 -10.32 -3.93 -7.43
CA THR A 52 -11.09 -3.41 -8.58
C THR A 52 -12.04 -2.26 -8.27
N ARG A 53 -12.38 -1.99 -7.00
CA ARG A 53 -13.33 -0.93 -6.67
C ARG A 53 -12.65 0.43 -6.63
N GLU A 54 -13.29 1.38 -7.32
CA GLU A 54 -13.06 2.80 -7.09
C GLU A 54 -13.31 3.12 -5.60
N ASN A 55 -12.45 3.92 -4.99
CA ASN A 55 -12.55 4.30 -3.58
C ASN A 55 -12.27 3.17 -2.58
N THR A 56 -11.29 2.30 -2.86
CA THR A 56 -10.85 1.31 -1.88
C THR A 56 -10.28 1.96 -0.61
N ASN A 57 -10.45 1.29 0.52
CA ASN A 57 -9.88 1.66 1.81
C ASN A 57 -8.36 1.44 1.84
N TYR A 58 -7.61 2.42 2.36
CA TYR A 58 -6.16 2.33 2.56
C TYR A 58 -5.74 1.01 3.24
N TYR A 59 -6.43 0.63 4.31
CA TYR A 59 -6.11 -0.55 5.10
C TYR A 59 -6.30 -1.85 4.31
N ALA A 60 -7.31 -1.90 3.43
CA ALA A 60 -7.55 -3.05 2.58
C ALA A 60 -6.39 -3.26 1.61
N VAL A 61 -5.93 -2.19 0.94
CA VAL A 61 -4.74 -2.24 0.06
C VAL A 61 -3.49 -2.60 0.84
N LYS A 62 -3.27 -1.98 2.01
CA LYS A 62 -2.13 -2.26 2.88
C LYS A 62 -2.07 -3.73 3.29
N ARG A 63 -3.22 -4.34 3.62
CA ARG A 63 -3.32 -5.76 3.95
C ARG A 63 -2.92 -6.67 2.78
N VAL A 64 -3.37 -6.35 1.56
CA VAL A 64 -2.98 -7.11 0.35
C VAL A 64 -1.47 -7.03 0.11
N LEU A 65 -0.89 -5.84 0.22
CA LEU A 65 0.55 -5.65 0.06
C LEU A 65 1.36 -6.41 1.12
N ARG A 66 0.92 -6.38 2.39
CA ARG A 66 1.56 -7.14 3.48
C ARG A 66 1.54 -8.63 3.25
N ALA A 67 0.46 -9.16 2.68
CA ALA A 67 0.36 -10.57 2.32
C ALA A 67 1.40 -10.98 1.26
N VAL A 68 1.89 -10.05 0.44
CA VAL A 68 2.95 -10.32 -0.56
C VAL A 68 4.34 -9.82 -0.14
N GLY A 69 4.52 -9.51 1.15
CA GLY A 69 5.81 -9.09 1.73
C GLY A 69 6.14 -7.61 1.59
N LEU A 70 5.17 -6.77 1.23
CA LEU A 70 5.34 -5.33 1.05
C LEU A 70 4.61 -4.54 2.14
N ASP A 71 4.98 -3.28 2.35
CA ASP A 71 4.24 -2.37 3.21
C ASP A 71 4.00 -1.02 2.53
N ILE A 72 3.14 -0.19 3.12
CA ILE A 72 2.97 1.21 2.71
C ILE A 72 3.45 2.11 3.82
N GLU A 73 4.31 3.07 3.46
CA GLU A 73 4.79 4.12 4.34
C GLU A 73 4.51 5.51 3.74
N VAL A 74 4.46 6.51 4.62
CA VAL A 74 4.39 7.90 4.20
C VAL A 74 5.81 8.44 4.08
N ILE A 75 6.11 9.05 2.94
CA ILE A 75 7.40 9.69 2.67
C ILE A 75 7.18 11.16 2.31
N ARG A 76 8.24 11.97 2.39
CA ARG A 76 8.21 13.33 1.86
C ARG A 76 8.55 13.36 0.38
N LYS A 77 7.85 14.22 -0.35
CA LYS A 77 8.11 14.45 -1.79
C LYS A 77 9.47 15.09 -2.05
N ASP A 78 9.99 15.87 -1.10
CA ASP A 78 11.31 16.51 -1.21
C ASP A 78 12.47 15.56 -0.86
N GLY A 79 12.18 14.28 -0.58
CA GLY A 79 13.18 13.26 -0.27
C GLY A 79 13.79 13.36 1.13
N LYS A 80 13.37 14.32 1.95
CA LYS A 80 13.84 14.44 3.33
C LYS A 80 13.13 13.44 4.25
N GLU A 81 13.64 13.34 5.48
CA GLU A 81 13.00 12.56 6.53
C GLU A 81 11.65 13.17 6.95
N VAL A 82 10.69 12.29 7.25
CA VAL A 82 9.39 12.69 7.79
C VAL A 82 9.54 13.39 9.14
N GLU A 83 8.74 14.42 9.36
CA GLU A 83 8.83 15.28 10.56
C GLU A 83 7.72 14.95 11.58
N PHE A 84 7.17 13.73 11.53
CA PHE A 84 6.12 13.27 12.44
C PHE A 84 6.33 11.81 12.84
N ASP A 85 5.71 11.41 13.96
CA ASP A 85 5.72 10.02 14.41
C ASP A 85 4.87 9.14 13.48
N GLN A 86 5.54 8.34 12.65
CA GLN A 86 4.87 7.42 11.73
C GLN A 86 4.05 6.34 12.46
N ASN A 87 4.42 5.94 13.68
CA ASN A 87 3.65 4.95 14.43
C ASN A 87 2.35 5.55 14.94
N ALA A 88 2.38 6.82 15.39
CA ALA A 88 1.19 7.55 15.78
C ALA A 88 0.24 7.74 14.59
N LEU A 89 0.79 8.16 13.43
CA LEU A 89 0.00 8.25 12.20
C LEU A 89 -0.60 6.90 11.81
N GLN A 90 0.18 5.82 11.89
CA GLN A 90 -0.30 4.49 11.54
C GLN A 90 -1.49 4.07 12.41
N LYS A 91 -1.41 4.31 13.72
CA LYS A 91 -2.54 4.05 14.63
C LYS A 91 -3.78 4.83 14.26
N ALA A 92 -3.63 6.12 13.90
CA ALA A 92 -4.75 6.94 13.45
C ALA A 92 -5.35 6.42 12.14
N LEU A 93 -4.52 6.02 11.17
CA LEU A 93 -4.98 5.46 9.89
C LEU A 93 -5.72 4.12 10.07
N ASP A 94 -5.26 3.28 11.01
CA ASP A 94 -5.90 2.00 11.32
C ASP A 94 -7.27 2.19 12.00
N GLN A 95 -7.46 3.27 12.76
CA GLN A 95 -8.73 3.62 13.40
C GLN A 95 -9.70 4.29 12.42
N GLU A 96 -9.25 5.34 11.71
CA GLU A 96 -10.08 6.15 10.82
C GLU A 96 -10.41 5.45 9.50
N GLN A 97 -9.59 4.47 9.11
CA GLN A 97 -9.83 3.64 7.92
C GLN A 97 -10.13 4.48 6.67
N PRO A 98 -9.28 5.47 6.31
CA PRO A 98 -9.58 6.42 5.26
C PRO A 98 -9.62 5.77 3.87
N ARG A 99 -10.35 6.40 2.96
CA ARG A 99 -10.31 6.07 1.53
C ARG A 99 -8.93 6.41 0.98
N LEU A 100 -8.34 5.49 0.21
CA LEU A 100 -6.97 5.62 -0.29
C LEU A 100 -6.78 6.89 -1.11
N GLY A 101 -7.69 7.17 -2.06
CA GLY A 101 -7.63 8.38 -2.88
C GLY A 101 -7.70 9.67 -2.05
N LYS A 102 -8.59 9.73 -1.04
CA LYS A 102 -8.67 10.88 -0.13
C LYS A 102 -7.38 11.07 0.68
N LEU A 103 -6.82 9.98 1.21
CA LEU A 103 -5.54 10.03 1.92
C LEU A 103 -4.40 10.51 1.03
N LYS A 104 -4.31 10.02 -0.21
CA LYS A 104 -3.32 10.48 -1.21
C LYS A 104 -3.43 11.99 -1.43
N ASN A 105 -4.64 12.51 -1.62
CA ASN A 105 -4.86 13.94 -1.87
C ASN A 105 -4.48 14.80 -0.66
N ILE A 106 -4.84 14.37 0.55
CA ILE A 106 -4.46 15.06 1.79
C ILE A 106 -2.94 15.09 1.93
N LEU A 107 -2.26 13.94 1.85
CA LEU A 107 -0.80 13.87 1.97
C LEU A 107 -0.12 14.71 0.90
N ALA A 108 -0.60 14.65 -0.34
CA ALA A 108 -0.05 15.43 -1.45
C ALA A 108 -0.14 16.95 -1.20
N SER A 109 -1.22 17.42 -0.57
CA SER A 109 -1.43 18.84 -0.27
C SER A 109 -0.48 19.39 0.80
N VAL A 110 0.09 18.51 1.63
CA VAL A 110 1.04 18.86 2.70
C VAL A 110 2.48 18.40 2.40
N GLY A 111 2.79 18.04 1.14
CA GLY A 111 4.16 17.71 0.72
C GLY A 111 4.61 16.27 0.97
N TYR A 112 3.67 15.37 1.26
CA TYR A 112 3.92 13.94 1.49
C TYR A 112 3.27 13.06 0.41
N GLU A 113 3.66 11.80 0.38
CA GLU A 113 3.05 10.78 -0.48
C GLU A 113 3.18 9.38 0.11
N LEU A 114 2.45 8.42 -0.46
CA LEU A 114 2.53 7.02 -0.07
C LEU A 114 3.57 6.31 -0.95
N ALA A 115 4.47 5.57 -0.30
CA ALA A 115 5.45 4.71 -0.97
C ALA A 115 5.21 3.25 -0.58
N ILE A 116 5.39 2.36 -1.55
CA ILE A 116 5.40 0.92 -1.32
C ILE A 116 6.82 0.52 -0.99
N MET A 117 6.95 -0.14 0.14
CA MET A 117 8.21 -0.57 0.72
C MET A 117 8.34 -2.08 0.62
N GLU A 118 9.49 -2.55 0.17
CA GLU A 118 9.90 -3.94 0.30
C GLU A 118 10.88 -4.05 1.47
N LYS A 119 10.69 -5.04 2.34
CA LYS A 119 11.72 -5.37 3.33
C LYS A 119 12.88 -6.00 2.59
N ASP A 120 14.10 -5.48 2.80
CA ASP A 120 15.28 -6.19 2.33
C ASP A 120 15.37 -7.51 3.10
N GLU A 121 15.11 -8.63 2.42
CA GLU A 121 15.59 -9.94 2.85
C GLU A 121 17.12 -9.89 2.73
N GLN A 122 17.79 -9.54 3.82
CA GLN A 122 19.19 -9.91 3.97
C GLN A 122 19.24 -11.43 4.04
N ASN A 123 19.69 -12.06 2.95
CA ASN A 123 20.15 -13.44 2.92
C ASN A 123 21.12 -13.72 4.07
#